data_AF-A0A4W5M338-F1
#
_entry.id   AF-A0A4W5M338-F1
#
_cell.length_a   1.000
_cell.length_b   1.000
_cell.length_c   1.000
_cell.angle_alpha   90.00
_cell.angle_beta   90.00
_cell.angle_gamma   90.00
#
_symmetry.space_group_name_H-M   'P 1'
#
loop_
_entity.id
_entity.type
_entity.pdbx_description
1 polymer ?
#
loop_
_entity_poly.entity_id
_entity_poly.type
_entity_poly.pdbx_seq_one_letter_code
_entity_poly.pdbx_strand_id
1 'polypeptide(L)'
;MFEARLTQGLILKKVLDALKDLITEACWDVSSSGISFQINLTSMSKILMCAGNEDIITLRANDTAETLLMFETENQEKVSDYEIKLMDLDEQEYNCVVKMPSGEFSRICRDLSQIGDAVMITCAKGGVQFSASGETLHNKTVNIEIKEPVRYTKLVEYKIADIGHIKYYLAPKIDKDAS
;
A
#
# COMPACT_ATOMS: atom_id res chain seq x y z
N MET A 1 -22.16 -4.68 6.46
CA MET A 1 -22.24 -5.07 5.02
C MET A 1 -21.72 -3.95 4.11
N PHE A 2 -20.74 -4.27 3.28
CA PHE A 2 -20.09 -3.42 2.29
C PHE A 2 -20.02 -4.17 0.95
N GLU A 3 -20.16 -3.43 -0.16
CA GLU A 3 -19.99 -3.94 -1.51
C GLU A 3 -19.29 -2.88 -2.38
N ALA A 4 -18.20 -3.28 -3.06
CA ALA A 4 -17.55 -2.47 -4.08
C ALA A 4 -17.44 -3.25 -5.39
N ARG A 5 -17.92 -2.64 -6.48
CA ARG A 5 -17.90 -3.20 -7.84
C ARG A 5 -16.88 -2.45 -8.70
N LEU A 6 -15.83 -3.13 -9.10
CA LEU A 6 -14.74 -2.63 -9.92
C LEU A 6 -14.93 -3.11 -11.36
N THR A 7 -15.34 -2.20 -12.25
CA THR A 7 -15.46 -2.49 -13.69
C THR A 7 -14.11 -2.73 -14.35
N GLN A 8 -13.06 -2.04 -13.89
CA GLN A 8 -11.68 -2.22 -14.38
C GLN A 8 -10.91 -3.22 -13.51
N GLY A 9 -11.40 -4.47 -13.44
CA GLY A 9 -10.82 -5.54 -12.60
C GLY A 9 -9.31 -5.77 -12.82
N LEU A 10 -8.84 -5.59 -14.06
CA LEU A 10 -7.41 -5.64 -14.41
C LEU A 10 -6.51 -4.71 -13.59
N ILE A 11 -7.01 -3.54 -13.16
CA ILE A 11 -6.19 -2.62 -12.36
C ILE A 11 -5.91 -3.23 -10.99
N LEU A 12 -6.92 -3.84 -10.35
CA LEU A 12 -6.74 -4.51 -9.06
C LEU A 12 -5.78 -5.70 -9.18
N LYS A 13 -5.90 -6.50 -10.26
CA LYS A 13 -4.97 -7.59 -10.57
C LYS A 13 -3.52 -7.08 -10.66
N LYS A 14 -3.28 -6.00 -11.40
CA LYS A 14 -1.94 -5.38 -11.56
C LYS A 14 -1.38 -4.80 -10.26
N VAL A 15 -2.22 -4.18 -9.44
CA VAL A 15 -1.82 -3.64 -8.12
C VAL A 15 -1.33 -4.78 -7.22
N LEU A 16 -2.06 -5.88 -7.16
CA LEU A 16 -1.72 -6.99 -6.28
C LEU A 16 -0.56 -7.84 -6.81
N ASP A 17 -0.43 -7.96 -8.13
CA ASP A 17 0.75 -8.57 -8.76
C ASP A 17 2.04 -7.80 -8.43
N ALA A 18 1.98 -6.47 -8.35
CA ALA A 18 3.10 -5.61 -7.96
C ALA A 18 3.41 -5.60 -6.44
N LEU A 19 2.47 -6.04 -5.59
CA LEU A 19 2.62 -6.04 -4.12
C LEU A 19 2.96 -7.41 -3.53
N LYS A 20 2.50 -8.52 -4.14
CA LYS A 20 2.60 -9.88 -3.58
C LYS A 20 4.04 -10.33 -3.26
N ASP A 21 5.02 -9.82 -3.99
CA ASP A 21 6.44 -10.19 -3.85
C ASP A 21 7.18 -9.29 -2.84
N LEU A 22 6.51 -8.23 -2.36
CA LEU A 22 7.03 -7.26 -1.38
C LEU A 22 6.42 -7.46 0.02
N ILE A 23 5.15 -7.84 0.10
CA ILE A 23 4.39 -7.99 1.35
C ILE A 23 3.47 -9.22 1.31
N THR A 24 3.45 -9.97 2.42
CA THR A 24 2.62 -11.18 2.58
C THR A 24 1.14 -10.84 2.82
N GLU A 25 0.89 -9.71 3.46
CA GLU A 25 -0.43 -9.27 3.94
C GLU A 25 -0.57 -7.75 3.82
N ALA A 26 -1.80 -7.26 3.73
CA ALA A 26 -2.11 -5.83 3.80
C ALA A 26 -3.45 -5.60 4.47
N CYS A 27 -3.56 -4.46 5.17
CA CYS A 27 -4.85 -3.89 5.53
C CYS A 27 -5.49 -3.19 4.32
N TRP A 28 -6.77 -3.44 4.10
CA TRP A 28 -7.59 -2.81 3.07
C TRP A 28 -8.62 -1.91 3.75
N ASP A 29 -8.37 -0.60 3.74
CA ASP A 29 -9.30 0.39 4.28
C ASP A 29 -10.33 0.78 3.22
N VAL A 30 -11.62 0.64 3.53
CA VAL A 30 -12.71 1.12 2.66
C VAL A 30 -13.68 2.06 3.38
N SER A 31 -13.82 3.27 2.82
CA SER A 31 -14.78 4.29 3.21
C SER A 31 -15.97 4.28 2.24
N SER A 32 -17.22 4.39 2.68
CA SER A 32 -17.74 5.44 3.57
C SER A 32 -18.32 4.99 4.92
N SER A 33 -18.11 3.73 5.32
CA SER A 33 -18.60 3.18 6.60
C SER A 33 -17.51 2.69 7.56
N GLY A 34 -16.22 2.79 7.19
CA GLY A 34 -15.10 2.48 8.08
C GLY A 34 -14.84 0.98 8.24
N ILE A 35 -14.89 0.23 7.15
CA ILE A 35 -14.53 -1.19 7.14
C ILE A 35 -13.07 -1.32 6.72
N SER A 36 -12.26 -1.82 7.63
CA SER A 36 -10.87 -2.22 7.39
C SER A 36 -10.78 -3.74 7.60
N PHE A 37 -9.98 -4.43 6.79
CA PHE A 37 -9.73 -5.87 6.96
C PHE A 37 -8.32 -6.24 6.50
N GLN A 38 -7.70 -7.21 7.18
CA GLN A 38 -6.38 -7.73 6.83
C GLN A 38 -6.52 -8.98 5.95
N ILE A 39 -5.82 -8.99 4.81
CA ILE A 39 -5.87 -10.08 3.83
C ILE A 39 -4.47 -10.56 3.49
N ASN A 40 -4.31 -11.89 3.45
CA ASN A 40 -3.14 -12.54 2.87
C ASN A 40 -3.09 -12.32 1.35
N LEU A 41 -2.09 -11.58 0.88
CA LEU A 41 -1.95 -11.16 -0.51
C LEU A 41 -1.58 -12.32 -1.45
N THR A 42 -0.94 -13.38 -0.92
CA THR A 42 -0.65 -14.59 -1.72
C THR A 42 -1.95 -15.34 -2.07
N SER A 43 -2.86 -15.49 -1.10
CA SER A 43 -4.18 -16.09 -1.33
C SER A 43 -5.04 -15.23 -2.25
N MET A 44 -5.09 -13.91 -2.01
CA MET A 44 -5.81 -12.95 -2.85
C MET A 44 -5.33 -12.97 -4.30
N SER A 45 -4.00 -12.94 -4.51
CA SER A 45 -3.39 -12.96 -5.85
C SER A 45 -3.77 -14.23 -6.62
N LYS A 46 -3.70 -15.41 -5.97
CA LYS A 46 -4.10 -16.69 -6.58
C LYS A 46 -5.55 -16.70 -7.05
N ILE A 47 -6.47 -16.19 -6.24
CA ILE A 47 -7.90 -16.13 -6.57
C ILE A 47 -8.14 -15.14 -7.72
N LEU A 48 -7.49 -13.98 -7.71
CA LEU A 48 -7.58 -13.00 -8.80
C LEU A 48 -7.00 -13.46 -10.15
N MET A 49 -6.14 -14.49 -10.17
CA MET A 49 -5.72 -15.12 -11.43
C MET A 49 -6.84 -15.93 -12.10
N CYS A 50 -7.93 -16.24 -11.39
CA CYS A 50 -9.12 -16.88 -11.99
C CYS A 50 -10.05 -15.90 -12.72
N ALA A 51 -9.94 -14.59 -12.44
CA ALA A 51 -10.65 -13.56 -13.16
C ALA A 51 -10.03 -13.34 -14.56
N GLY A 52 -10.86 -13.10 -15.56
CA GLY A 52 -10.46 -12.53 -16.85
C GLY A 52 -9.81 -11.14 -16.70
N ASN A 53 -9.40 -10.55 -17.81
CA ASN A 53 -8.86 -9.18 -17.80
C ASN A 53 -9.98 -8.13 -17.92
N GLU A 54 -11.05 -8.46 -18.62
CA GLU A 54 -12.24 -7.62 -18.76
C GLU A 54 -13.38 -8.02 -17.79
N ASP A 55 -13.09 -8.92 -16.83
CA ASP A 55 -14.06 -9.32 -15.82
C ASP A 55 -14.28 -8.19 -14.81
N ILE A 56 -15.55 -7.94 -14.50
CA ILE A 56 -15.97 -7.07 -13.40
C ILE A 56 -15.71 -7.81 -12.09
N ILE A 57 -15.02 -7.16 -11.16
CA ILE A 57 -14.68 -7.72 -9.85
C ILE A 57 -15.53 -7.06 -8.79
N THR A 58 -16.33 -7.83 -8.06
CA THR A 58 -17.09 -7.35 -6.90
C THR A 58 -16.49 -7.89 -5.61
N LEU A 59 -16.20 -7.01 -4.67
CA LEU A 59 -15.80 -7.34 -3.30
C LEU A 59 -17.00 -7.11 -2.37
N ARG A 60 -17.35 -8.11 -1.55
CA ARG A 60 -18.39 -8.03 -0.53
C ARG A 60 -17.81 -8.42 0.83
N ALA A 61 -17.87 -7.50 1.79
CA ALA A 61 -17.52 -7.77 3.19
C ALA A 61 -18.77 -7.65 4.06
N ASN A 62 -19.08 -8.70 4.80
CA ASN A 62 -20.15 -8.72 5.80
C ASN A 62 -19.54 -8.54 7.19
N ASP A 63 -20.37 -8.60 8.23
CA ASP A 63 -19.93 -8.46 9.61
C ASP A 63 -19.33 -9.80 10.15
N THR A 64 -18.71 -10.56 9.24
CA THR A 64 -18.13 -11.90 9.38
C THR A 64 -16.63 -11.86 9.09
N ALA A 65 -15.86 -12.82 9.61
CA ALA A 65 -14.41 -12.93 9.37
C ALA A 65 -14.05 -13.41 7.94
N GLU A 66 -14.92 -13.21 6.96
CA GLU A 66 -14.86 -13.75 5.60
C GLU A 66 -15.34 -12.67 4.61
N THR A 67 -14.63 -12.57 3.49
CA THR A 67 -14.95 -11.67 2.36
C THR A 67 -15.22 -12.49 1.12
N LEU A 68 -16.30 -12.13 0.42
CA LEU A 68 -16.72 -12.75 -0.83
C LEU A 68 -16.21 -11.93 -2.03
N LEU A 69 -15.59 -12.62 -2.98
CA LEU A 69 -15.17 -12.11 -4.28
C LEU A 69 -16.04 -12.72 -5.36
N MET A 70 -16.57 -11.87 -6.24
CA MET A 70 -17.34 -12.32 -7.40
C MET A 70 -16.69 -11.79 -8.67
N PHE A 71 -16.45 -12.67 -9.64
CA PHE A 71 -15.98 -12.31 -10.97
C PHE A 71 -17.10 -12.53 -11.98
N GLU A 72 -17.42 -11.50 -12.75
CA GLU A 72 -18.56 -11.45 -13.67
C GLU A 72 -18.07 -10.97 -15.04
N THR A 73 -18.32 -11.74 -16.10
CA THR A 73 -18.07 -11.28 -17.48
C THR A 73 -19.06 -10.16 -17.85
N GLU A 74 -18.69 -9.22 -18.72
CA GLU A 74 -19.57 -8.08 -19.08
C GLU A 74 -20.97 -8.48 -19.56
N ASN A 75 -21.09 -9.66 -20.19
CA ASN A 75 -22.35 -10.23 -20.68
C ASN A 75 -23.10 -11.11 -19.66
N GLN A 76 -22.59 -11.25 -18.43
CA GLN A 76 -23.13 -12.05 -17.33
C GLN A 76 -23.27 -13.57 -17.61
N GLU A 77 -22.71 -14.09 -18.72
CA GLU A 77 -22.74 -15.52 -19.05
C GLU A 77 -21.96 -16.38 -18.04
N LYS A 78 -20.93 -15.80 -17.40
CA LYS A 78 -20.14 -16.45 -16.37
C LYS A 78 -20.06 -15.56 -15.13
N VAL A 79 -20.48 -16.14 -14.00
CA VAL A 79 -20.25 -15.62 -12.66
C VAL A 79 -19.41 -16.66 -11.90
N SER A 80 -18.47 -16.22 -11.06
CA SER A 80 -17.65 -17.12 -10.24
C SER A 80 -17.37 -16.50 -8.87
N ASP A 81 -17.78 -17.22 -7.84
CA ASP A 81 -17.76 -16.78 -6.45
C ASP A 81 -16.63 -17.46 -5.67
N TYR A 82 -15.89 -16.68 -4.88
CA TYR A 82 -14.74 -17.11 -4.10
C TYR A 82 -14.77 -16.50 -2.70
N GLU A 83 -14.62 -17.33 -1.67
CA GLU A 83 -14.60 -16.88 -0.28
C GLU A 83 -13.16 -16.86 0.27
N ILE A 84 -12.79 -15.77 0.92
CA ILE A 84 -11.48 -15.57 1.56
C ILE A 84 -11.68 -15.30 3.04
N LYS A 85 -10.98 -16.08 3.89
CA LYS A 85 -10.86 -15.79 5.32
C LYS A 85 -10.01 -14.56 5.54
N LEU A 86 -10.55 -13.64 6.33
CA LEU A 86 -9.84 -12.47 6.82
C LEU A 86 -8.89 -12.87 7.93
N MET A 87 -7.88 -12.02 8.15
CA MET A 87 -6.95 -12.10 9.27
C MET A 87 -7.32 -11.02 10.29
N ASP A 88 -6.93 -11.22 11.55
CA ASP A 88 -7.10 -10.20 12.59
C ASP A 88 -6.34 -8.92 12.21
N LEU A 89 -6.87 -7.77 12.62
CA LEU A 89 -6.28 -6.46 12.37
C LEU A 89 -5.22 -6.13 13.44
N ASP A 90 -3.98 -5.93 13.03
CA ASP A 90 -2.94 -5.36 13.89
C ASP A 90 -2.94 -3.82 13.79
N GLU A 91 -3.60 -3.15 14.74
CA GLU A 91 -3.52 -1.68 14.87
C GLU A 91 -2.12 -1.23 15.32
N GLN A 92 -1.48 -0.32 14.58
CA GLN A 92 -0.18 0.26 14.92
C GLN A 92 -0.25 1.79 15.01
N GLU A 93 0.33 2.36 16.07
CA GLU A 93 0.50 3.81 16.22
C GLU A 93 1.79 4.30 15.53
N TYR A 94 1.78 5.53 15.00
CA TYR A 94 2.85 6.03 14.14
C TYR A 94 3.20 7.53 14.38
N ASN A 95 4.46 7.94 14.15
CA ASN A 95 5.02 9.21 14.70
C ASN A 95 5.14 10.44 13.75
N CYS A 96 5.09 10.36 12.42
CA CYS A 96 5.11 11.48 11.44
C CYS A 96 4.64 11.14 9.99
N VAL A 97 3.52 11.69 9.45
CA VAL A 97 3.15 11.53 8.01
C VAL A 97 3.97 12.44 7.10
N VAL A 98 4.32 11.97 5.91
CA VAL A 98 4.92 12.78 4.85
C VAL A 98 4.20 12.53 3.53
N LYS A 99 3.27 13.43 3.14
CA LYS A 99 2.65 13.39 1.80
C LYS A 99 3.55 14.06 0.76
N MET A 100 3.83 13.38 -0.34
CA MET A 100 4.58 13.92 -1.48
C MET A 100 4.18 13.22 -2.79
N PRO A 101 4.50 13.79 -3.97
CA PRO A 101 4.29 13.12 -5.25
C PRO A 101 5.06 11.80 -5.32
N SER A 102 4.39 10.71 -5.70
CA SER A 102 5.01 9.38 -5.80
C SER A 102 6.17 9.32 -6.81
N GLY A 103 6.10 10.11 -7.89
CA GLY A 103 7.18 10.28 -8.85
C GLY A 103 8.42 11.00 -8.30
N GLU A 104 8.27 11.81 -7.26
CA GLU A 104 9.37 12.45 -6.56
C GLU A 104 10.02 11.47 -5.57
N PHE A 105 9.20 10.80 -4.73
CA PHE A 105 9.67 9.73 -3.85
C PHE A 105 10.43 8.63 -4.60
N SER A 106 9.89 8.18 -5.75
CA SER A 106 10.54 7.17 -6.59
C SER A 106 11.90 7.62 -7.14
N ARG A 107 12.04 8.92 -7.49
CA ARG A 107 13.34 9.49 -7.89
C ARG A 107 14.31 9.50 -6.71
N ILE A 108 13.87 9.96 -5.54
CA ILE A 108 14.71 10.00 -4.32
C ILE A 108 15.25 8.61 -3.98
N CYS A 109 14.41 7.58 -3.98
CA CYS A 109 14.85 6.21 -3.73
C CYS A 109 15.88 5.72 -4.77
N ARG A 110 15.65 5.95 -6.07
CA ARG A 110 16.59 5.56 -7.14
C ARG A 110 17.92 6.32 -7.07
N ASP A 111 17.86 7.60 -6.72
CA ASP A 111 19.00 8.50 -6.60
C ASP A 111 19.90 8.15 -5.41
N LEU A 112 19.30 7.73 -4.29
CA LEU A 112 20.01 7.35 -3.08
C LEU A 112 20.50 5.89 -3.12
N SER A 113 19.81 5.00 -3.84
CA SER A 113 20.27 3.62 -4.06
C SER A 113 21.53 3.51 -4.94
N GLN A 114 21.99 4.60 -5.57
CA GLN A 114 23.30 4.66 -6.24
C GLN A 114 24.46 4.91 -5.25
N ILE A 115 24.14 5.15 -3.97
CA ILE A 115 25.09 5.60 -2.96
C ILE A 115 25.20 4.57 -1.84
N GLY A 116 24.06 4.22 -1.24
CA GLY A 116 23.99 3.23 -0.16
C GLY A 116 22.84 2.25 -0.36
N ASP A 117 22.95 1.11 0.28
CA ASP A 117 21.88 0.11 0.40
C ASP A 117 20.76 0.54 1.36
N ALA A 118 21.09 1.39 2.34
CA ALA A 118 20.16 1.95 3.31
C ALA A 118 19.87 3.45 3.07
N VAL A 119 18.60 3.83 3.19
CA VAL A 119 18.14 5.23 3.21
C VAL A 119 17.66 5.59 4.61
N MET A 120 18.26 6.62 5.20
CA MET A 120 17.78 7.25 6.43
C MET A 120 16.73 8.31 6.09
N ILE A 121 15.59 8.26 6.78
CA ILE A 121 14.47 9.21 6.63
C ILE A 121 14.24 9.90 7.97
N THR A 122 14.56 11.20 8.03
CA THR A 122 14.44 12.01 9.25
C THR A 122 13.31 13.02 9.08
N CYS A 123 12.39 13.07 10.05
CA CYS A 123 11.28 14.01 10.07
C CYS A 123 11.47 15.02 11.21
N ALA A 124 11.38 16.31 10.90
CA ALA A 124 11.57 17.41 11.85
C ALA A 124 10.55 18.53 11.60
N LYS A 125 10.49 19.52 12.51
CA LYS A 125 9.54 20.64 12.42
C LYS A 125 9.65 21.47 11.11
N GLY A 126 10.80 21.43 10.43
CA GLY A 126 11.02 22.13 9.16
C GLY A 126 10.76 21.30 7.89
N GLY A 127 10.52 19.99 8.01
CA GLY A 127 10.28 19.12 6.85
C GLY A 127 10.81 17.70 7.01
N VAL A 128 11.02 17.04 5.88
CA VAL A 128 11.60 15.69 5.79
C VAL A 128 12.96 15.74 5.11
N GLN A 129 13.90 14.96 5.62
CA GLN A 129 15.23 14.77 5.06
C GLN A 129 15.41 13.29 4.68
N PHE A 130 15.92 13.05 3.49
CA PHE A 130 16.38 11.74 3.02
C PHE A 130 17.90 11.78 2.86
N SER A 131 18.59 10.78 3.39
CA SER A 131 20.04 10.67 3.22
C SER A 131 20.49 9.23 3.07
N ALA A 132 21.51 9.03 2.24
CA ALA A 132 22.23 7.77 2.12
C ALA A 132 23.74 8.03 2.12
N SER A 133 24.47 7.06 2.64
CA SER A 133 25.93 7.05 2.81
C SER A 133 26.46 5.76 2.19
N GLY A 134 27.61 5.83 1.53
CA GLY A 134 28.26 4.66 0.93
C GLY A 134 29.77 4.71 1.08
N GLU A 135 30.43 3.58 0.87
CA GLU A 135 31.89 3.47 0.98
C GLU A 135 32.63 4.41 0.01
N THR A 136 32.12 4.55 -1.23
CA THR A 136 32.75 5.35 -2.29
C THR A 136 32.20 6.78 -2.37
N LEU A 137 30.91 6.97 -2.12
CA LEU A 137 30.22 8.27 -2.21
C LEU A 137 29.83 8.74 -0.80
N HIS A 138 30.52 9.79 -0.34
CA HIS A 138 30.65 10.07 1.09
C HIS A 138 29.33 10.44 1.79
N ASN A 139 28.41 11.12 1.08
CA ASN A 139 27.01 11.35 1.48
C ASN A 139 26.22 12.03 0.35
N LYS A 140 24.91 11.79 0.26
CA LYS A 140 23.95 12.67 -0.42
C LYS A 140 22.75 12.90 0.48
N THR A 141 22.32 14.15 0.57
CA THR A 141 21.19 14.60 1.36
C THR A 141 20.18 15.31 0.46
N VAL A 142 18.90 14.93 0.57
CA VAL A 142 17.77 15.58 -0.10
C VAL A 142 16.84 16.11 0.99
N ASN A 143 16.64 17.42 1.02
CA ASN A 143 15.77 18.10 1.97
C ASN A 143 14.49 18.54 1.28
N ILE A 144 13.33 18.27 1.89
CA ILE A 144 12.02 18.71 1.40
C ILE A 144 11.31 19.48 2.52
N GLU A 145 11.07 20.77 2.28
CA GLU A 145 10.25 21.61 3.16
C GLU A 145 8.77 21.22 3.01
N ILE A 146 8.11 20.90 4.13
CA ILE A 146 6.69 20.57 4.15
C ILE A 146 5.89 21.85 4.37
N LYS A 147 5.06 22.23 3.39
CA LYS A 147 4.32 23.51 3.38
C LYS A 147 3.03 23.52 4.20
N GLU A 148 2.59 22.37 4.69
CA GLU A 148 1.31 22.18 5.40
C GLU A 148 1.52 21.57 6.80
N PRO A 149 0.61 21.80 7.77
CA PRO A 149 0.77 21.30 9.14
C PRO A 149 0.79 19.76 9.18
N VAL A 150 1.96 19.21 9.49
CA VAL A 150 2.19 17.77 9.63
C VAL A 150 1.33 17.21 10.76
N ARG A 151 0.46 16.25 10.43
CA ARG A 151 -0.15 15.34 11.41
C ARG A 151 0.68 14.05 11.50
N TYR A 152 0.84 13.54 12.72
CA TYR A 152 1.68 12.38 13.00
C TYR A 152 1.02 11.08 12.50
N THR A 153 1.72 10.28 11.69
CA THR A 153 1.43 8.86 11.37
C THR A 153 2.69 8.30 10.65
N LYS A 154 2.71 7.62 9.48
CA LYS A 154 3.93 7.47 8.65
C LYS A 154 3.53 6.84 7.33
N LEU A 155 3.48 7.63 6.25
CA LEU A 155 2.68 7.22 5.09
C LEU A 155 3.18 7.82 3.77
N VAL A 156 3.57 6.94 2.84
CA VAL A 156 3.71 7.26 1.41
C VAL A 156 2.44 6.81 0.68
N GLU A 157 1.79 7.71 -0.06
CA GLU A 157 0.50 7.47 -0.71
C GLU A 157 0.65 7.50 -2.25
N TYR A 158 0.26 6.41 -2.92
CA TYR A 158 0.30 6.26 -4.38
C TYR A 158 -1.12 6.15 -4.92
N LYS A 159 -1.58 7.13 -5.70
CA LYS A 159 -2.93 7.11 -6.30
C LYS A 159 -3.05 6.05 -7.40
N ILE A 160 -4.04 5.18 -7.29
CA ILE A 160 -4.42 4.20 -8.31
C ILE A 160 -5.62 4.75 -9.08
N ALA A 161 -5.38 5.30 -10.27
CA ALA A 161 -6.40 5.86 -11.17
C ALA A 161 -7.40 6.77 -10.41
N ASP A 162 -8.68 6.43 -10.45
CA ASP A 162 -9.79 6.97 -9.66
C ASP A 162 -10.31 5.99 -8.59
N ILE A 163 -9.83 4.74 -8.56
CA ILE A 163 -10.35 3.67 -7.70
C ILE A 163 -9.78 3.65 -6.27
N GLY A 164 -8.66 4.33 -5.99
CA GLY A 164 -8.10 4.34 -4.63
C GLY A 164 -6.64 4.78 -4.53
N HIS A 165 -5.97 4.36 -3.46
CA HIS A 165 -4.55 4.65 -3.21
C HIS A 165 -3.86 3.45 -2.53
N ILE A 166 -2.60 3.14 -2.89
CA ILE A 166 -1.71 2.29 -2.09
C ILE A 166 -1.07 3.16 -1.02
N LYS A 167 -0.98 2.63 0.20
CA LYS A 167 -0.45 3.32 1.38
C LYS A 167 0.67 2.50 2.00
N TYR A 168 1.92 2.96 1.88
CA TYR A 168 3.07 2.31 2.49
C TYR A 168 3.40 2.95 3.84
N TYR A 169 3.44 2.13 4.89
CA TYR A 169 3.83 2.50 6.24
C TYR A 169 5.27 2.02 6.50
N LEU A 170 6.18 2.97 6.80
CA LEU A 170 7.60 2.67 6.98
C LEU A 170 7.94 2.55 8.47
N ALA A 171 8.03 1.32 8.98
CA ALA A 171 8.50 1.07 10.34
C ALA A 171 9.85 1.78 10.60
N PRO A 172 10.03 2.48 11.73
CA PRO A 172 11.35 3.00 12.09
C PRO A 172 12.31 1.83 12.30
N LYS A 173 13.54 1.93 11.76
CA LYS A 173 14.64 1.07 12.20
C LYS A 173 14.99 1.48 13.62
N ILE A 174 14.68 0.62 14.59
CA ILE A 174 15.07 0.79 15.99
C ILE A 174 16.48 0.23 16.13
N ASP A 175 17.48 1.10 16.23
CA ASP A 175 18.83 0.66 16.58
C ASP A 175 18.83 0.20 18.04
N LYS A 176 19.19 -1.08 18.25
CA LYS A 176 19.12 -1.73 19.58
C LYS A 176 20.28 -1.36 20.52
N ASP A 177 21.25 -0.57 20.03
CA ASP A 177 22.49 -0.24 20.72
C ASP A 177 22.48 1.16 21.37
N ALA A 178 21.29 1.73 21.59
CA ALA A 178 21.09 2.94 22.39
C ALA A 178 20.83 2.57 23.87
N SER A 179 21.87 2.08 24.56
CA SER A 179 21.89 1.79 26.00
C SER A 179 23.11 2.40 26.69
#